data_AF-A0A6C0GKS3-F1
#
_entry.id   AF-A0A6C0GKS3-F1
#
_cell.length_a   1.000
_cell.length_b   1.000
_cell.length_c   1.000
_cell.angle_alpha   90.00
_cell.angle_beta   90.00
_cell.angle_gamma   90.00
#
_symmetry.space_group_name_H-M   'P 1'
#
loop_
_entity.id
_entity.type
_entity.pdbx_description
1 polymer ?
#
loop_
_entity_poly.entity_id
_entity_poly.type
_entity_poly.pdbx_seq_one_letter_code
_entity_poly.pdbx_strand_id
1 'polypeptide(L)'
;MDKELFDRLDKIEKQLSLKEKDYWEKLQVLTPILIPIIIALAGWYFTDQHNKNQLEIEKNNNENQLQVALINSSVGQSELIKDFMQHLADKDTSIRNIAIEAILYAAPTPGKKIVEIIAKTSNGNAKKFAIDALKGKRQDLVSNLFSSQKQNRLIAASEISTNWTTDNEMLSELLAKAGNCLTNKETASDCDNGVYNTIIVISNFSRSLLVTRKEEIQGLVSKIPKASPLTLKQVEELLNKIN
;
A
#
# COMPACT_ATOMS: atom_id res chain seq x y z
N MET A 1 -14.87 -66.85 67.94
CA MET A 1 -15.46 -65.57 68.40
C MET A 1 -15.43 -64.64 67.19
N ASP A 2 -16.12 -65.03 66.11
CA ASP A 2 -15.83 -64.49 64.77
C ASP A 2 -17.11 -64.15 63.98
N LYS A 3 -18.29 -64.62 64.42
CA LYS A 3 -19.54 -64.42 63.69
C LYS A 3 -20.09 -62.98 63.77
N GLU A 4 -19.98 -62.37 64.95
CA GLU A 4 -20.43 -60.98 65.15
C GLU A 4 -19.52 -59.96 64.45
N LEU A 5 -18.23 -60.28 64.33
CA LEU A 5 -17.25 -59.42 63.67
C LEU A 5 -17.42 -59.47 62.13
N PHE A 6 -17.72 -60.66 61.58
CA PHE A 6 -18.11 -60.82 60.18
C PHE A 6 -19.47 -60.17 59.86
N ASP A 7 -20.48 -60.26 60.73
CA ASP A 7 -21.77 -59.58 60.52
C ASP A 7 -21.66 -58.04 60.60
N ARG A 8 -20.72 -57.50 61.40
CA ARG A 8 -20.42 -56.07 61.43
C ARG A 8 -19.65 -55.62 60.19
N LEU A 9 -18.73 -56.44 59.68
CA LEU A 9 -18.01 -56.19 58.43
C LEU A 9 -18.95 -56.24 57.22
N ASP A 10 -19.86 -57.22 57.14
CA ASP A 10 -20.82 -57.38 56.04
C ASP A 10 -21.87 -56.25 56.03
N LYS A 11 -22.24 -55.73 57.21
CA LYS A 11 -23.08 -54.51 57.32
C LYS A 11 -22.37 -53.24 56.84
N ILE A 12 -21.07 -53.12 57.07
CA ILE A 12 -20.28 -51.97 56.62
C ILE A 12 -20.04 -52.07 55.10
N GLU A 13 -19.79 -53.26 54.57
CA GLU A 13 -19.58 -53.53 53.14
C GLU A 13 -20.87 -53.32 52.31
N LYS A 14 -22.04 -53.67 52.85
CA LYS A 14 -23.35 -53.36 52.23
C LYS A 14 -23.73 -51.89 52.32
N GLN A 15 -23.20 -51.11 53.26
CA GLN A 15 -23.41 -49.66 53.31
C GLN A 15 -22.44 -48.88 52.40
N LEU A 16 -21.37 -49.51 51.92
CA LEU A 16 -20.34 -48.89 51.07
C LEU A 16 -20.50 -49.19 49.56
N SER A 17 -21.32 -50.17 49.17
CA SER A 17 -21.35 -50.67 47.79
C SER A 17 -22.43 -50.12 46.87
N LEU A 18 -23.32 -49.23 47.32
CA LEU A 18 -24.27 -48.52 46.44
C LEU A 18 -24.52 -47.08 46.90
N LYS A 19 -23.51 -46.23 46.79
CA LYS A 19 -23.72 -44.79 46.72
C LYS A 19 -22.97 -44.30 45.50
N GLU A 20 -23.71 -44.00 44.43
CA GLU A 20 -23.16 -43.30 43.27
C GLU A 20 -22.35 -42.12 43.82
N LYS A 21 -21.02 -42.17 43.62
CA LYS A 21 -20.12 -41.11 44.05
C LYS A 21 -20.68 -39.80 43.54
N ASP A 22 -21.16 -39.00 44.48
CA ASP A 22 -21.74 -37.69 44.31
C ASP A 22 -20.96 -36.94 43.24
N TYR A 23 -21.61 -36.61 42.13
CA TYR A 23 -21.02 -35.72 41.11
C TYR A 23 -20.49 -34.43 41.76
N TRP A 24 -21.08 -34.03 42.90
CA TRP A 24 -20.64 -32.96 43.77
C TRP A 24 -19.26 -33.17 44.42
N GLU A 25 -18.92 -34.37 44.89
CA GLU A 25 -17.58 -34.66 45.43
C GLU A 25 -16.52 -34.65 44.33
N LYS A 26 -16.83 -35.18 43.14
CA LYS A 26 -15.94 -35.10 41.97
C LYS A 26 -15.77 -33.65 41.50
N LEU A 27 -16.83 -32.83 41.58
CA LEU A 27 -16.77 -31.40 41.28
C LEU A 27 -15.88 -30.66 42.28
N GLN A 28 -16.00 -30.96 43.57
CA GLN A 28 -15.18 -30.35 44.63
C GLN A 28 -13.69 -30.63 44.45
N VAL A 29 -13.32 -31.84 43.98
CA VAL A 29 -11.92 -32.18 43.66
C VAL A 29 -11.42 -31.45 42.41
N LEU A 30 -12.28 -31.15 41.44
CA LEU A 30 -11.92 -30.44 40.21
C LEU A 30 -11.96 -28.90 40.33
N THR A 31 -12.65 -28.37 41.35
CA THR A 31 -12.83 -26.93 41.56
C THR A 31 -11.51 -26.14 41.64
N PRO A 32 -10.46 -26.61 42.35
CA PRO A 32 -9.17 -25.91 42.42
C PRO A 32 -8.45 -25.78 41.08
N ILE A 33 -8.73 -26.69 40.13
CA ILE A 33 -8.13 -26.72 38.79
C ILE A 33 -8.95 -25.85 37.82
N LEU A 34 -10.28 -25.82 37.98
CA LEU A 34 -11.18 -25.05 37.13
C LEU A 34 -11.04 -23.53 37.32
N ILE A 35 -10.82 -23.06 38.55
CA ILE A 35 -10.74 -21.62 38.84
C ILE A 35 -9.60 -20.93 38.04
N PRO A 36 -8.34 -21.44 38.05
CA PRO A 36 -7.27 -20.86 37.23
C PRO A 36 -7.56 -20.88 35.73
N ILE A 37 -8.22 -21.94 35.23
CA ILE A 37 -8.58 -22.06 33.81
C ILE A 37 -9.60 -21.00 33.43
N ILE A 38 -10.63 -20.79 34.26
CA ILE A 38 -11.66 -19.77 34.01
C ILE A 38 -11.03 -18.37 34.05
N ILE A 39 -10.14 -18.09 35.01
CA ILE A 39 -9.43 -16.81 35.10
C ILE A 39 -8.54 -16.59 33.86
N ALA A 40 -7.82 -17.62 33.41
CA ALA A 40 -6.99 -17.54 32.21
C ALA A 40 -7.82 -17.29 30.94
N LEU A 41 -8.96 -17.98 30.79
CA LEU A 41 -9.87 -17.78 29.66
C LEU A 41 -10.51 -16.38 29.67
N ALA A 42 -10.94 -15.90 30.84
CA ALA A 42 -11.48 -14.55 30.99
C ALA A 42 -10.42 -13.48 30.70
N GLY A 43 -9.19 -13.68 31.20
CA GLY A 43 -8.05 -12.80 30.92
C GLY A 43 -7.68 -12.77 29.45
N TRP A 44 -7.65 -13.93 28.78
CA TRP A 44 -7.39 -14.03 27.34
C TRP A 44 -8.48 -13.34 26.51
N TYR A 45 -9.76 -13.58 26.82
CA TYR A 45 -10.88 -12.94 26.12
C TYR A 45 -10.86 -11.42 26.29
N PHE A 46 -10.63 -10.93 27.51
CA PHE A 46 -10.53 -9.49 27.77
C PHE A 46 -9.33 -8.87 27.08
N THR A 47 -8.17 -9.53 27.10
CA THR A 47 -6.96 -9.06 26.42
C THR A 47 -7.15 -9.02 24.90
N ASP A 48 -7.77 -10.03 24.30
CA ASP A 48 -8.05 -10.06 22.86
C ASP A 48 -9.02 -8.94 22.45
N GLN A 49 -10.09 -8.72 23.21
CA GLN A 49 -11.03 -7.63 22.95
C GLN A 49 -10.40 -6.24 23.16
N HIS A 50 -9.62 -6.07 24.22
CA HIS A 50 -8.94 -4.82 24.50
C HIS A 50 -7.89 -4.51 23.42
N ASN A 51 -7.12 -5.50 22.97
CA ASN A 51 -6.16 -5.34 21.88
C ASN A 51 -6.85 -4.98 20.56
N LYS A 52 -8.01 -5.59 20.25
CA LYS A 52 -8.80 -5.24 19.06
C LYS A 52 -9.30 -3.80 19.11
N ASN A 53 -9.85 -3.36 20.24
CA ASN A 53 -10.31 -1.98 20.40
C ASN A 53 -9.15 -0.98 20.36
N GLN A 54 -8.00 -1.29 20.95
CA GLN A 54 -6.81 -0.43 20.85
C GLN A 54 -6.31 -0.33 19.40
N LEU A 55 -6.25 -1.44 18.67
CA LEU A 55 -5.88 -1.43 17.25
C LEU A 55 -6.87 -0.62 16.41
N GLU A 56 -8.17 -0.69 16.71
CA GLU A 56 -9.19 0.11 16.01
C GLU A 56 -9.07 1.60 16.33
N ILE A 57 -8.83 1.96 17.60
CA ILE A 57 -8.59 3.35 18.01
C ILE A 57 -7.31 3.89 17.38
N GLU A 58 -6.21 3.12 17.38
CA GLU A 58 -4.96 3.50 16.71
C GLU A 58 -5.16 3.65 15.20
N LYS A 59 -5.89 2.74 14.57
CA LYS A 59 -6.22 2.81 13.14
C LYS A 59 -7.03 4.07 12.83
N ASN A 60 -8.09 4.34 13.58
CA ASN A 60 -8.92 5.53 13.41
C ASN A 60 -8.12 6.82 13.67
N ASN A 61 -7.26 6.83 14.69
CA ASN A 61 -6.39 7.97 14.96
C ASN A 61 -5.37 8.19 13.83
N ASN A 62 -4.76 7.12 13.30
CA ASN A 62 -3.85 7.20 12.16
C ASN A 62 -4.58 7.67 10.89
N GLU A 63 -5.78 7.18 10.61
CA GLU A 63 -6.60 7.63 9.48
C GLU A 63 -6.96 9.12 9.61
N ASN A 64 -7.38 9.57 10.79
CA ASN A 64 -7.67 10.98 11.06
C ASN A 64 -6.41 11.85 10.92
N GLN A 65 -5.26 11.40 11.44
CA GLN A 65 -3.98 12.11 11.29
C GLN A 65 -3.56 12.20 9.82
N LEU A 66 -3.75 11.13 9.05
CA LEU A 66 -3.49 11.13 7.60
C LEU A 66 -4.40 12.12 6.88
N GLN A 67 -5.69 12.17 7.22
CA GLN A 67 -6.62 13.15 6.63
C GLN A 67 -6.21 14.59 6.94
N VAL A 68 -5.84 14.89 8.20
CA VAL A 68 -5.35 16.21 8.59
C VAL A 68 -4.05 16.55 7.85
N ALA A 69 -3.12 15.60 7.74
CA ALA A 69 -1.88 15.80 7.00
C ALA A 69 -2.14 16.07 5.50
N LEU A 70 -3.10 15.38 4.89
CA LEU A 70 -3.50 15.61 3.50
C LEU A 70 -4.14 16.99 3.30
N ILE A 71 -5.01 17.42 4.23
CA ILE A 71 -5.61 18.75 4.20
C ILE A 71 -4.53 19.82 4.35
N ASN A 72 -3.66 19.69 5.34
CA ASN A 72 -2.58 20.65 5.58
C ASN A 72 -1.60 20.71 4.41
N SER A 73 -1.27 19.57 3.80
CA SER A 73 -0.45 19.52 2.58
C SER A 73 -1.14 20.24 1.42
N SER A 74 -2.46 20.05 1.25
CA SER A 74 -3.22 20.70 0.18
C SER A 74 -3.31 22.22 0.35
N VAL A 75 -3.46 22.70 1.59
CA VAL A 75 -3.44 24.13 1.91
C VAL A 75 -2.07 24.73 1.61
N GLY A 76 -1.00 24.10 2.11
CA GLY A 76 0.38 24.56 1.85
C GLY A 76 0.73 24.57 0.36
N GLN A 77 0.28 23.57 -0.41
CA GLN A 77 0.43 23.57 -1.86
C GLN A 77 -0.31 24.73 -2.52
N SER A 78 -1.51 25.07 -2.04
CA SER A 78 -2.32 26.17 -2.60
C SER A 78 -1.68 27.54 -2.36
N GLU A 79 -1.13 27.77 -1.17
CA GLU A 79 -0.37 29.00 -0.85
C GLU A 79 0.87 29.11 -1.74
N LEU A 80 1.61 28.03 -1.89
CA LEU A 80 2.80 28.03 -2.74
C LEU A 80 2.48 28.32 -4.21
N ILE A 81 1.39 27.76 -4.73
CA ILE A 81 0.94 28.05 -6.10
C ILE A 81 0.63 29.53 -6.26
N LYS A 82 -0.07 30.12 -5.29
CA LYS A 82 -0.40 31.56 -5.31
C LYS A 82 0.86 32.41 -5.45
N ASP A 83 1.93 32.05 -4.74
CA ASP A 83 3.22 32.75 -4.83
C ASP A 83 3.87 32.59 -6.21
N PHE A 84 3.77 31.40 -6.83
CA PHE A 84 4.28 31.17 -8.18
C PHE A 84 3.43 31.77 -9.30
N MET A 85 2.13 32.02 -9.09
CA MET A 85 1.24 32.52 -10.15
C MET A 85 1.72 33.86 -10.76
N GLN A 86 2.31 34.73 -9.94
CA GLN A 86 2.88 36.00 -10.43
C GLN A 86 4.10 35.75 -11.33
N HIS A 87 4.99 34.85 -10.91
CA HIS A 87 6.20 34.49 -11.65
C HIS A 87 5.90 33.73 -12.95
N LEU A 88 4.83 32.93 -12.98
CA LEU A 88 4.37 32.25 -14.20
C LEU A 88 3.87 33.23 -15.28
N ALA A 89 3.44 34.42 -14.88
CA ALA A 89 2.99 35.49 -15.78
C ALA A 89 4.07 36.55 -16.06
N ASP A 90 5.30 36.37 -15.53
CA ASP A 90 6.37 37.35 -15.70
C ASP A 90 6.76 37.50 -17.17
N LYS A 91 7.17 38.71 -17.56
CA LYS A 91 7.68 39.01 -18.90
C LYS A 91 9.09 38.42 -19.08
N ASP A 92 9.87 38.36 -18.01
CA ASP A 92 11.17 37.71 -17.96
C ASP A 92 11.00 36.20 -18.15
N THR A 93 11.60 35.70 -19.23
CA THR A 93 11.51 34.28 -19.59
C THR A 93 12.27 33.40 -18.59
N SER A 94 13.34 33.87 -17.97
CA SER A 94 14.13 33.13 -17.00
C SER A 94 13.36 32.92 -15.70
N ILE A 95 12.74 33.97 -15.16
CA ILE A 95 11.91 33.89 -13.95
C ILE A 95 10.74 32.93 -14.18
N ARG A 96 10.05 33.09 -15.31
CA ARG A 96 8.92 32.22 -15.67
C ARG A 96 9.33 30.75 -15.83
N ASN A 97 10.48 30.49 -16.46
CA ASN A 97 10.98 29.13 -16.63
C ASN A 97 11.31 28.47 -15.28
N ILE A 98 11.97 29.20 -14.36
CA ILE A 98 12.22 28.70 -12.99
C ILE A 98 10.91 28.38 -12.28
N ALA A 99 9.89 29.24 -12.41
CA ALA A 99 8.58 28.99 -11.80
C ALA A 99 7.88 27.75 -12.37
N ILE A 100 7.99 27.51 -13.68
CA ILE A 100 7.45 26.31 -14.35
C ILE A 100 8.09 25.04 -13.78
N GLU A 101 9.39 25.04 -13.54
CA GLU A 101 10.08 23.87 -13.00
C GLU A 101 9.79 23.70 -11.51
N ALA A 102 9.90 24.77 -10.72
CA ALA A 102 9.69 24.74 -9.28
C ALA A 102 8.29 24.23 -8.90
N ILE A 103 7.25 24.66 -9.63
CA ILE A 103 5.86 24.26 -9.31
C ILE A 103 5.62 22.76 -9.55
N LEU A 104 6.31 22.13 -10.50
CA LEU A 104 6.20 20.67 -10.75
C LEU A 104 6.74 19.84 -9.58
N TYR A 105 7.77 20.32 -8.89
CA TYR A 105 8.35 19.61 -7.76
C TYR A 105 7.65 19.93 -6.45
N ALA A 106 7.29 21.20 -6.24
CA ALA A 106 6.78 21.64 -4.96
C ALA A 106 5.28 21.40 -4.79
N ALA A 107 4.52 21.34 -5.89
CA ALA A 107 3.10 21.00 -5.87
C ALA A 107 2.75 20.02 -7.02
N PRO A 108 3.14 18.74 -6.94
CA PRO A 108 3.08 17.83 -8.10
C PRO A 108 1.71 17.71 -8.77
N THR A 109 0.62 17.62 -7.99
CA THR A 109 -0.73 17.47 -8.53
C THR A 109 -1.22 18.72 -9.27
N PRO A 110 -1.34 19.89 -8.63
CA PRO A 110 -1.78 21.10 -9.33
C PRO A 110 -0.71 21.69 -10.24
N GLY A 111 0.58 21.56 -9.90
CA GLY A 111 1.71 22.00 -10.70
C GLY A 111 1.76 21.33 -12.05
N LYS A 112 1.58 19.99 -12.11
CA LYS A 112 1.46 19.28 -13.40
C LYS A 112 0.35 19.85 -14.27
N LYS A 113 -0.85 20.06 -13.69
CA LYS A 113 -1.99 20.63 -14.43
C LYS A 113 -1.70 22.04 -14.96
N ILE A 114 -1.07 22.88 -14.14
CA ILE A 114 -0.69 24.25 -14.53
C ILE A 114 0.31 24.21 -15.69
N VAL A 115 1.35 23.40 -15.59
CA VAL A 115 2.36 23.28 -16.66
C VAL A 115 1.78 22.66 -17.93
N GLU A 116 0.88 21.68 -17.83
CA GLU A 116 0.15 21.15 -18.98
C GLU A 116 -0.71 22.23 -19.67
N ILE A 117 -1.36 23.10 -18.89
CA ILE A 117 -2.12 24.23 -19.44
C ILE A 117 -1.17 25.17 -20.18
N ILE A 118 -0.04 25.55 -19.58
CA ILE A 118 0.98 26.41 -20.22
C ILE A 118 1.47 25.77 -21.53
N ALA A 119 1.78 24.46 -21.52
CA ALA A 119 2.20 23.72 -22.71
C ALA A 119 1.14 23.72 -23.83
N LYS A 120 -0.15 23.78 -23.47
CA LYS A 120 -1.26 23.80 -24.44
C LYS A 120 -1.61 25.20 -24.93
N THR A 121 -1.59 26.21 -24.06
CA THR A 121 -2.14 27.55 -24.34
C THR A 121 -1.09 28.59 -24.69
N SER A 122 0.16 28.42 -24.26
CA SER A 122 1.23 29.39 -24.54
C SER A 122 1.80 29.21 -25.95
N ASN A 123 2.52 30.23 -26.43
CA ASN A 123 3.24 30.20 -27.71
C ASN A 123 4.74 30.41 -27.48
N GLY A 124 5.55 30.02 -28.46
CA GLY A 124 7.00 30.24 -28.46
C GLY A 124 7.73 29.52 -27.31
N ASN A 125 8.65 30.22 -26.65
CA ASN A 125 9.58 29.63 -25.68
C ASN A 125 8.90 29.06 -24.44
N ALA A 126 7.82 29.69 -23.94
CA ALA A 126 7.12 29.22 -22.75
C ALA A 126 6.47 27.85 -22.96
N LYS A 127 5.87 27.63 -24.13
CA LYS A 127 5.30 26.32 -24.52
C LYS A 127 6.37 25.24 -24.58
N LYS A 128 7.48 25.52 -25.28
CA LYS A 128 8.59 24.58 -25.41
C LYS A 128 9.16 24.22 -24.04
N PHE A 129 9.43 25.21 -23.20
CA PHE A 129 9.96 25.00 -21.87
C PHE A 129 9.01 24.19 -20.98
N ALA A 130 7.70 24.45 -21.02
CA ALA A 130 6.71 23.65 -20.29
C ALA A 130 6.70 22.17 -20.73
N ILE A 131 6.82 21.90 -22.03
CA ILE A 131 6.93 20.53 -22.56
C ILE A 131 8.22 19.87 -22.07
N ASP A 132 9.35 20.58 -22.17
CA ASP A 132 10.66 20.08 -21.74
C ASP A 132 10.68 19.81 -20.22
N ALA A 133 10.05 20.67 -19.42
CA ALA A 133 9.94 20.50 -17.97
C ALA A 133 9.06 19.28 -17.60
N LEU A 134 7.92 19.10 -18.27
CA LEU A 134 7.10 17.89 -18.10
C LEU A 134 7.90 16.64 -18.45
N LYS A 135 8.61 16.64 -19.58
CA LYS A 135 9.46 15.53 -20.01
C LYS A 135 10.56 15.23 -18.99
N GLY A 136 11.29 16.23 -18.50
CA GLY A 136 12.31 16.05 -17.46
C GLY A 136 11.73 15.41 -16.20
N LYS A 137 10.57 15.92 -15.75
CA LYS A 137 9.88 15.34 -14.59
C LYS A 137 9.44 13.88 -14.81
N ARG A 138 9.00 13.50 -16.02
CA ARG A 138 8.69 12.09 -16.35
C ARG A 138 9.93 11.22 -16.20
N GLN A 139 11.04 11.65 -16.79
CA GLN A 139 12.30 10.91 -16.76
C GLN A 139 12.79 10.71 -15.33
N ASP A 140 12.68 11.73 -14.48
CA ASP A 140 13.05 11.65 -13.07
C ASP A 140 12.16 10.69 -12.29
N LEU A 141 10.84 10.72 -12.51
CA LEU A 141 9.91 9.79 -11.88
C LEU A 141 10.18 8.35 -12.31
N VAL A 142 10.38 8.10 -13.60
CA VAL A 142 10.71 6.78 -14.13
C VAL A 142 12.07 6.32 -13.60
N SER A 143 13.08 7.19 -13.54
CA SER A 143 14.37 6.87 -12.94
C SER A 143 14.24 6.49 -11.46
N ASN A 144 13.50 7.28 -10.69
CA ASN A 144 13.29 7.05 -9.26
C ASN A 144 12.47 5.79 -8.97
N LEU A 145 11.54 5.41 -9.86
CA LEU A 145 10.79 4.16 -9.77
C LEU A 145 11.72 2.92 -9.83
N PHE A 146 12.87 3.06 -10.48
CA PHE A 146 13.94 2.05 -10.60
C PHE A 146 15.15 2.37 -9.71
N SER A 147 15.01 3.26 -8.71
CA SER A 147 16.10 3.55 -7.76
C SER A 147 16.37 2.34 -6.86
N SER A 148 17.61 2.13 -6.43
CA SER A 148 17.96 1.19 -5.37
C SER A 148 17.39 1.55 -4.00
N GLN A 149 17.02 2.82 -3.81
CA GLN A 149 16.44 3.30 -2.56
C GLN A 149 14.92 3.11 -2.57
N LYS A 150 14.42 2.27 -1.64
CA LYS A 150 12.98 1.99 -1.48
C LYS A 150 12.13 3.27 -1.39
N GLN A 151 12.60 4.27 -0.66
CA GLN A 151 11.85 5.52 -0.46
C GLN A 151 11.59 6.25 -1.78
N ASN A 152 12.60 6.36 -2.65
CA ASN A 152 12.46 7.02 -3.95
C ASN A 152 11.46 6.29 -4.84
N ARG A 153 11.48 4.95 -4.80
CA ARG A 153 10.51 4.13 -5.55
C ARG A 153 9.08 4.37 -5.08
N LEU A 154 8.86 4.42 -3.76
CA LEU A 154 7.53 4.65 -3.19
C LEU A 154 7.00 6.05 -3.52
N ILE A 155 7.85 7.07 -3.40
CA ILE A 155 7.48 8.46 -3.74
C ILE A 155 7.13 8.53 -5.23
N ALA A 156 7.97 7.99 -6.11
CA ALA A 156 7.73 8.00 -7.55
C ALA A 156 6.46 7.23 -7.92
N ALA A 157 6.27 6.02 -7.38
CA ALA A 157 5.09 5.21 -7.62
C ALA A 157 3.81 5.93 -7.19
N SER A 158 3.81 6.56 -6.01
CA SER A 158 2.70 7.36 -5.51
C SER A 158 2.41 8.53 -6.45
N GLU A 159 3.43 9.30 -6.83
CA GLU A 159 3.23 10.48 -7.67
C GLU A 159 2.69 10.10 -9.05
N ILE A 160 3.23 9.04 -9.69
CA ILE A 160 2.76 8.57 -10.99
C ILE A 160 1.30 8.10 -10.89
N SER A 161 0.98 7.27 -9.90
CA SER A 161 -0.38 6.73 -9.70
C SER A 161 -1.42 7.80 -9.40
N THR A 162 -1.03 8.93 -8.80
CA THR A 162 -1.97 10.03 -8.52
C THR A 162 -2.09 11.01 -9.68
N ASN A 163 -0.98 11.37 -10.34
CA ASN A 163 -0.93 12.56 -11.20
C ASN A 163 -0.76 12.24 -12.69
N TRP A 164 -0.26 11.07 -13.05
CA TRP A 164 0.22 10.77 -14.42
C TRP A 164 -0.55 9.64 -15.12
N THR A 165 -1.64 9.15 -14.54
CA THR A 165 -2.41 7.98 -15.02
C THR A 165 -3.14 8.17 -16.36
N THR A 166 -3.20 9.40 -16.85
CA THR A 166 -3.78 9.74 -18.17
C THR A 166 -2.72 10.19 -19.18
N ASP A 167 -1.44 10.21 -18.79
CA ASP A 167 -0.34 10.69 -19.61
C ASP A 167 0.23 9.55 -20.47
N ASN A 168 0.02 9.64 -21.79
CA ASN A 168 0.49 8.64 -22.75
C ASN A 168 2.03 8.57 -22.84
N GLU A 169 2.73 9.69 -22.69
CA GLU A 169 4.19 9.73 -22.75
C GLU A 169 4.80 9.05 -21.52
N MET A 170 4.21 9.27 -20.33
CA MET A 170 4.60 8.56 -19.11
C MET A 170 4.43 7.05 -19.26
N LEU A 171 3.30 6.58 -19.80
CA LEU A 171 3.10 5.15 -20.02
C LEU A 171 4.17 4.58 -20.98
N SER A 172 4.48 5.30 -22.07
CA SER A 172 5.53 4.89 -22.99
C SER A 172 6.91 4.82 -22.35
N GLU A 173 7.29 5.81 -21.53
CA GLU A 173 8.59 5.81 -20.85
C GLU A 173 8.71 4.67 -19.83
N LEU A 174 7.62 4.37 -19.10
CA LEU A 174 7.56 3.24 -18.17
C LEU A 174 7.73 1.90 -18.89
N LEU A 175 6.98 1.67 -19.97
CA LEU A 175 7.05 0.44 -20.77
C LEU A 175 8.44 0.27 -21.37
N ALA A 176 9.03 1.34 -21.92
CA ALA A 176 10.37 1.33 -22.48
C ALA A 176 11.44 1.01 -21.42
N LYS A 177 11.38 1.66 -20.26
CA LYS A 177 12.35 1.43 -19.17
C LYS A 177 12.25 0.02 -18.62
N ALA A 178 11.03 -0.47 -18.35
CA ALA A 178 10.81 -1.84 -17.88
C ALA A 178 11.24 -2.88 -18.91
N GLY A 179 10.93 -2.67 -20.19
CA GLY A 179 11.35 -3.56 -21.29
C GLY A 179 12.86 -3.64 -21.44
N ASN A 180 13.54 -2.50 -21.35
CA ASN A 180 15.01 -2.43 -21.39
C ASN A 180 15.63 -3.15 -20.20
N CYS A 181 15.06 -2.97 -19.00
CA CYS A 181 15.51 -3.65 -17.79
C CYS A 181 15.40 -5.18 -17.88
N LEU A 182 14.29 -5.70 -18.44
CA LEU A 182 14.11 -7.15 -18.65
C LEU A 182 15.04 -7.72 -19.73
N THR A 183 15.46 -6.90 -20.70
CA THR A 183 16.30 -7.34 -21.82
C THR A 183 17.80 -7.25 -21.47
N ASN A 184 18.22 -6.16 -20.84
CA ASN A 184 19.62 -5.81 -20.60
C ASN A 184 19.94 -5.84 -19.10
N LYS A 185 19.83 -7.04 -18.50
CA LYS A 185 19.95 -7.33 -17.05
C LYS A 185 21.12 -6.65 -16.30
N GLU A 186 22.12 -6.15 -17.02
CA GLU A 186 23.35 -5.58 -16.47
C GLU A 186 23.28 -4.07 -16.13
N THR A 187 22.24 -3.34 -16.54
CA THR A 187 22.33 -1.85 -16.63
C THR A 187 21.53 -1.05 -15.60
N ALA A 188 20.71 -1.65 -14.74
CA ALA A 188 19.94 -0.88 -13.75
C ALA A 188 20.04 -1.45 -12.33
N SER A 189 20.26 -0.55 -11.37
CA SER A 189 20.10 -0.85 -9.96
C SER A 189 18.65 -1.31 -9.69
N ASP A 190 18.47 -2.48 -9.07
CA ASP A 190 17.17 -2.96 -8.58
C ASP A 190 16.06 -3.12 -9.64
N CYS A 191 16.44 -3.72 -10.77
CA CYS A 191 15.60 -3.99 -11.92
C CYS A 191 14.28 -4.73 -11.58
N ASP A 192 14.34 -5.75 -10.72
CA ASP A 192 13.18 -6.57 -10.36
C ASP A 192 12.11 -5.75 -9.62
N ASN A 193 12.52 -4.92 -8.65
CA ASN A 193 11.59 -4.04 -7.93
C ASN A 193 11.05 -2.94 -8.83
N GLY A 194 11.87 -2.39 -9.73
CA GLY A 194 11.43 -1.39 -10.71
C GLY A 194 10.36 -1.93 -11.65
N VAL A 195 10.53 -3.15 -12.17
CA VAL A 195 9.52 -3.82 -13.01
C VAL A 195 8.25 -4.09 -12.21
N TYR A 196 8.37 -4.64 -11.00
CA TYR A 196 7.21 -4.86 -10.13
C TYR A 196 6.41 -3.58 -9.88
N ASN A 197 7.08 -2.51 -9.48
CA ASN A 197 6.43 -1.21 -9.24
C ASN A 197 5.82 -0.64 -10.53
N THR A 198 6.46 -0.85 -11.69
CA THR A 198 5.91 -0.43 -12.98
C THR A 198 4.58 -1.12 -13.26
N ILE A 199 4.45 -2.42 -13.01
CA ILE A 199 3.18 -3.14 -13.21
C ILE A 199 2.08 -2.60 -12.28
N ILE A 200 2.39 -2.33 -11.01
CA ILE A 200 1.45 -1.72 -10.06
C ILE A 200 1.01 -0.34 -10.53
N VAL A 201 1.96 0.50 -10.96
CA VAL A 201 1.65 1.87 -11.37
C VAL A 201 0.83 1.89 -12.65
N ILE A 202 1.18 1.06 -13.64
CA ILE A 202 0.44 0.92 -14.91
C ILE A 202 -1.00 0.44 -14.66
N SER A 203 -1.25 -0.40 -13.65
CA SER A 203 -2.62 -0.83 -13.34
C SER A 203 -3.52 0.33 -12.88
N ASN A 204 -2.97 1.47 -12.48
CA ASN A 204 -3.73 2.68 -12.15
C ASN A 204 -4.02 3.58 -13.37
N PHE A 205 -3.43 3.32 -14.54
CA PHE A 205 -3.67 4.11 -15.74
C PHE A 205 -5.11 3.93 -16.26
N SER A 206 -5.60 4.92 -17.01
CA SER A 206 -6.95 4.86 -17.58
C SER A 206 -7.10 3.66 -18.51
N ARG A 207 -8.26 3.00 -18.46
CA ARG A 207 -8.51 1.79 -19.27
C ARG A 207 -8.33 2.07 -20.77
N SER A 208 -8.80 3.23 -21.24
CA SER A 208 -8.66 3.63 -22.65
C SER A 208 -7.19 3.65 -23.09
N LEU A 209 -6.32 4.23 -22.28
CA LEU A 209 -4.89 4.33 -22.58
C LEU A 209 -4.20 2.97 -22.55
N LEU A 210 -4.56 2.11 -21.59
CA LEU A 210 -4.04 0.74 -21.51
C LEU A 210 -4.47 -0.12 -22.71
N VAL A 211 -5.72 0.00 -23.16
CA VAL A 211 -6.22 -0.72 -24.34
C VAL A 211 -5.49 -0.26 -25.61
N THR A 212 -5.21 1.03 -25.76
CA THR A 212 -4.40 1.55 -26.89
C THR A 212 -2.99 0.96 -26.93
N ARG A 213 -2.43 0.57 -25.78
CA ARG A 213 -1.07 0.02 -25.63
C ARG A 213 -1.06 -1.49 -25.32
N LYS A 214 -2.16 -2.20 -25.61
CA LYS A 214 -2.35 -3.62 -25.24
C LYS A 214 -1.18 -4.51 -25.67
N GLU A 215 -0.75 -4.39 -26.92
CA GLU A 215 0.31 -5.23 -27.49
C GLU A 215 1.65 -4.99 -26.79
N GLU A 216 2.01 -3.73 -26.52
CA GLU A 216 3.24 -3.39 -25.79
C GLU A 216 3.22 -3.94 -24.37
N ILE A 217 2.07 -3.85 -23.68
CA ILE A 217 1.89 -4.38 -22.32
C ILE A 217 2.00 -5.90 -22.31
N GLN A 218 1.35 -6.60 -23.24
CA GLN A 218 1.45 -8.05 -23.37
C GLN A 218 2.88 -8.50 -23.70
N GLY A 219 3.56 -7.76 -24.59
CA GLY A 219 4.97 -7.96 -24.90
C GLY A 219 5.86 -7.81 -23.67
N LEU A 220 5.64 -6.80 -22.84
CA LEU A 220 6.36 -6.62 -21.58
C LEU A 220 6.10 -7.77 -20.62
N VAL A 221 4.83 -8.12 -20.39
CA VAL A 221 4.40 -9.18 -19.47
C VAL A 221 5.02 -10.53 -19.84
N SER A 222 5.06 -10.88 -21.12
CA SER A 222 5.63 -12.15 -21.57
C SER A 222 7.11 -12.32 -21.25
N LYS A 223 7.84 -11.22 -21.02
CA LYS A 223 9.26 -11.21 -20.65
C LYS A 223 9.50 -11.31 -19.14
N ILE A 224 8.46 -11.14 -18.31
CA ILE A 224 8.59 -11.20 -16.85
C ILE A 224 8.89 -12.65 -16.43
N PRO A 225 9.95 -12.90 -15.63
CA PRO A 225 10.25 -14.23 -15.14
C PRO A 225 9.10 -14.82 -14.32
N LYS A 226 8.72 -16.07 -14.60
CA LYS A 226 7.65 -16.79 -13.87
C LYS A 226 7.94 -17.03 -12.38
N ALA A 227 9.17 -16.76 -11.92
CA ALA A 227 9.60 -17.00 -10.56
C ALA A 227 9.17 -15.92 -9.55
N SER A 228 8.44 -14.87 -9.96
CA SER A 228 7.92 -13.83 -9.05
C SER A 228 6.40 -13.93 -8.88
N PRO A 229 5.89 -14.67 -7.86
CA PRO A 229 4.45 -14.84 -7.64
C PRO A 229 3.70 -13.53 -7.42
N LEU A 230 4.32 -12.57 -6.71
CA LEU A 230 3.73 -11.28 -6.44
C LEU A 230 3.56 -10.45 -7.72
N THR A 231 4.58 -10.45 -8.59
CA THR A 231 4.49 -9.76 -9.88
C THR A 231 3.45 -10.42 -10.78
N LEU A 232 3.39 -11.76 -10.81
CA LEU A 232 2.42 -12.49 -11.62
C LEU A 232 0.96 -12.19 -11.23
N LYS A 233 0.65 -12.09 -9.93
CA LYS A 233 -0.69 -11.69 -9.48
C LYS A 233 -1.07 -10.31 -10.03
N GLN A 234 -0.15 -9.34 -9.95
CA GLN A 234 -0.39 -7.98 -10.46
C GLN A 234 -0.51 -7.95 -11.99
N VAL A 235 0.22 -8.81 -12.68
CA VAL A 235 0.11 -9.01 -14.13
C VAL A 235 -1.28 -9.53 -14.50
N GLU A 236 -1.81 -10.52 -13.79
CA GLU A 236 -3.15 -11.05 -14.04
C GLU A 236 -4.23 -9.98 -13.86
N GLU A 237 -4.14 -9.20 -12.78
CA GLU A 237 -5.04 -8.05 -12.52
C GLU A 237 -4.95 -7.01 -13.67
N LEU A 238 -3.74 -6.69 -14.14
CA LEU A 238 -3.53 -5.77 -15.26
C LEU A 238 -4.12 -6.31 -16.57
N LEU A 239 -3.87 -7.57 -16.91
CA LEU A 239 -4.37 -8.19 -18.14
C LEU A 239 -5.91 -8.28 -18.14
N ASN A 240 -6.52 -8.58 -16.99
CA ASN A 240 -7.98 -8.57 -16.83
C ASN A 240 -8.58 -7.18 -17.06
N LYS A 241 -7.88 -6.11 -16.70
CA LYS A 241 -8.33 -4.73 -16.94
C LYS A 241 -8.32 -4.34 -18.43
N ILE A 242 -7.41 -4.93 -19.21
CA ILE A 242 -7.17 -4.60 -20.63
C ILE A 242 -8.00 -5.46 -21.58
N ASN A 243 -8.43 -6.64 -21.13
CA ASN A 243 -9.40 -7.46 -21.84
C ASN A 243 -10.83 -6.93 -21.68
#